data_AF-A0A3P6QDP8-F1
#
_entry.id   AF-A0A3P6QDP8-F1
#
_cell.length_a   1.000
_cell.length_b   1.000
_cell.length_c   1.000
_cell.angle_alpha   90.00
_cell.angle_beta   90.00
_cell.angle_gamma   90.00
#
_symmetry.space_group_name_H-M   'P 1'
#
loop_
_entity.id
_entity.type
_entity.pdbx_description
1 polymer ?
#
loop_
_entity_poly.entity_id
_entity_poly.type
_entity_poly.pdbx_seq_one_letter_code
_entity_poly.pdbx_strand_id
1 'polypeptide(L)' 'MSFDFDLTAPFQPEFSTRDQGEHRHKVRPVQIVAPSSTNGYRLNEGALTSVLGHTSIANKKFFLEF' A
#
# COMPACT_ATOMS: atom_id res chain seq x y z
N MET A 1 27.51 -6.71 2.26
CA MET A 1 27.34 -5.77 1.14
C MET A 1 26.37 -4.71 1.63
N SER A 2 26.83 -3.46 1.78
CA SER A 2 26.04 -2.30 2.16
C SER A 2 25.07 -1.93 1.04
N PHE A 3 23.84 -1.56 1.38
CA PHE A 3 22.87 -1.06 0.42
C PHE A 3 23.09 0.45 0.25
N ASP A 4 23.78 0.84 -0.81
CA ASP A 4 23.94 2.24 -1.18
C ASP A 4 22.68 2.69 -1.94
N PHE A 5 21.84 3.48 -1.26
CA PHE A 5 20.70 4.15 -1.86
C PHE A 5 21.20 5.24 -2.81
N ASP A 6 21.12 4.98 -4.11
CA ASP A 6 21.54 5.93 -5.14
C ASP A 6 20.50 7.05 -5.31
N LEU A 7 20.80 8.21 -4.70
CA LEU A 7 20.04 9.46 -4.84
C LEU A 7 20.03 10.03 -6.27
N THR A 8 20.82 9.47 -7.19
CA THR A 8 20.95 9.94 -8.57
C THR A 8 20.25 9.04 -9.58
N ALA A 9 19.65 7.92 -9.13
CA ALA A 9 18.82 7.07 -9.97
C ALA A 9 17.73 7.94 -10.61
N PRO A 10 17.69 8.07 -11.96
CA PRO A 10 16.77 8.97 -12.61
C PRO A 10 15.36 8.52 -12.26
N PHE A 11 14.63 9.38 -11.53
CA PHE A 11 13.21 9.21 -11.29
C PHE A 11 12.56 8.86 -12.62
N GLN A 12 11.99 7.66 -12.73
CA GLN A 12 11.18 7.32 -13.89
C GLN A 12 10.12 8.43 -14.02
N PRO A 13 10.11 9.22 -15.11
CA PRO A 13 9.31 10.44 -15.20
C PRO A 13 7.80 10.23 -15.03
N GLU A 14 7.35 8.98 -15.10
CA GLU A 14 5.96 8.56 -15.03
C GLU A 14 5.51 8.22 -13.59
N PHE A 15 6.42 8.06 -12.62
CA PHE A 15 6.06 7.97 -11.20
C PHE A 15 6.05 9.36 -10.57
N SER A 16 5.04 10.15 -10.94
CA SER A 16 4.76 11.45 -10.32
C SER A 16 3.99 11.24 -9.01
N THR A 17 4.59 11.63 -7.88
CA THR A 17 3.87 11.77 -6.59
C THR A 17 3.05 13.07 -6.52
N ARG A 18 3.13 13.91 -7.55
CA ARG A 18 2.54 15.26 -7.60
C ARG A 18 1.00 15.22 -7.58
N ASP A 19 0.40 14.18 -8.17
CA ASP A 19 -1.06 13.99 -8.20
C ASP A 19 -1.63 13.30 -6.95
N GLN A 20 -0.78 12.78 -6.06
CA GLN A 20 -1.23 12.13 -4.82
C GLN A 20 -1.61 13.13 -3.72
N GLY A 21 -1.15 14.39 -3.83
CA GLY A 21 -1.51 15.44 -2.88
C GLY A 21 -2.97 15.89 -3.00
N GLU A 22 -3.46 16.07 -4.23
CA GLU A 22 -4.81 16.57 -4.49
C GLU A 22 -5.89 15.63 -3.96
N HIS A 23 -5.66 14.32 -4.03
CA HIS A 23 -6.61 13.30 -3.60
C HIS A 23 -6.34 12.72 -2.22
N ARG A 24 -5.36 13.24 -1.48
CA ARG A 24 -4.98 12.73 -0.16
C ARG A 24 -6.14 12.72 0.84
N HIS A 25 -7.06 13.68 0.72
CA HIS A 25 -8.29 13.76 1.51
C HIS A 25 -9.29 12.62 1.23
N LYS A 26 -9.16 11.94 0.09
CA LYS A 26 -9.96 10.75 -0.28
C LYS A 26 -9.33 9.46 0.23
N VAL A 27 -8.06 9.48 0.64
CA VAL A 27 -7.36 8.33 1.22
C VAL A 27 -7.75 8.23 2.69
N ARG A 28 -8.25 7.08 3.11
CA ARG A 28 -8.65 6.81 4.49
C ARG A 28 -7.98 5.53 4.98
N PRO A 29 -7.59 5.46 6.26
CA PRO A 29 -7.10 4.22 6.84
C PRO A 29 -8.22 3.18 6.82
N VAL A 30 -7.87 1.95 6.46
CA VAL A 30 -8.79 0.82 6.44
C VAL A 30 -8.27 -0.26 7.38
N GLN A 31 -9.13 -0.74 8.28
CA GLN A 31 -8.78 -1.80 9.20
C GLN A 31 -8.90 -3.17 8.53
N ILE A 32 -7.75 -3.77 8.24
CA ILE A 32 -7.64 -5.11 7.63
C ILE A 32 -7.77 -6.20 8.71
N VAL A 33 -7.22 -5.98 9.90
CA VAL A 33 -7.31 -6.93 11.02
C VAL A 33 -8.17 -6.32 12.12
N ALA A 34 -9.29 -6.96 12.43
CA ALA A 34 -10.27 -6.48 13.40
C ALA A 34 -10.42 -7.46 14.58
N PRO A 35 -10.78 -6.99 15.78
CA PRO A 35 -11.14 -7.87 16.88
C PRO A 35 -12.32 -8.77 16.50
N SER A 36 -12.26 -10.03 16.92
CA SER A 36 -13.38 -10.97 16.83
C SER A 36 -14.21 -10.92 18.12
N SER A 37 -15.52 -11.17 18.00
CA SER A 37 -16.45 -11.20 19.15
C SER A 37 -16.22 -12.38 20.11
N THR A 38 -15.51 -13.42 19.66
CA THR A 38 -15.34 -14.70 20.36
C THR A 38 -13.97 -14.88 21.03
N ASN A 39 -13.15 -13.83 21.08
CA ASN A 39 -11.69 -13.82 21.31
C ASN A 39 -10.88 -14.13 20.04
N GLY A 40 -9.85 -13.30 19.81
CA GLY A 40 -8.96 -13.38 18.66
C GLY A 40 -9.16 -12.23 17.67
N TYR A 41 -8.50 -12.34 16.54
CA TYR A 41 -8.58 -11.38 15.44
C TYR A 41 -9.20 -12.04 14.22
N ARG A 42 -9.94 -11.25 13.43
CA ARG A 42 -10.47 -11.66 12.14
C ARG A 42 -9.88 -10.81 11.04
N LEU A 43 -9.67 -11.44 9.89
CA LEU A 43 -9.33 -10.75 8.66
C LEU A 43 -10.60 -10.13 8.07
N ASN A 44 -10.56 -8.83 7.80
CA ASN A 44 -11.59 -8.14 7.05
C ASN A 44 -11.26 -8.27 5.56
N GLU A 45 -11.72 -9.37 4.95
CA GLU A 45 -11.47 -9.68 3.54
C GLU A 45 -11.99 -8.59 2.61
N GLY A 46 -13.17 -8.02 2.89
CA GLY A 46 -13.74 -6.94 2.08
C GLY A 46 -12.85 -5.70 2.06
N ALA A 47 -12.32 -5.31 3.23
CA ALA A 47 -11.34 -4.23 3.32
C ALA A 47 -10.04 -4.57 2.57
N LEU A 48 -9.52 -5.78 2.74
CA LEU A 48 -8.30 -6.20 2.06
C LEU A 48 -8.47 -6.17 0.55
N THR A 49 -9.56 -6.72 0.03
CA THR A 49 -9.91 -6.71 -1.41
C THR A 49 -10.13 -5.29 -1.93
N SER A 50 -10.71 -4.38 -1.14
CA SER A 50 -10.89 -2.98 -1.55
C SER A 50 -9.57 -2.26 -1.81
N VAL A 51 -8.49 -2.67 -1.13
CA VAL A 51 -7.15 -2.10 -1.29
C VAL A 51 -6.35 -2.87 -2.33
N LEU A 52 -6.20 -4.19 -2.15
CA LEU A 52 -5.31 -5.04 -2.96
C LEU A 52 -5.94 -5.63 -4.22
N GLY A 53 -7.28 -5.61 -4.33
CA GLY A 53 -8.02 -6.14 -5.49
C GLY A 53 -8.07 -5.19 -6.68
N HIS A 54 -7.43 -4.02 -6.60
CA HIS A 54 -7.44 -3.05 -7.68
C HIS A 54 -6.52 -3.46 -8.83
N THR A 55 -7.00 -3.34 -10.07
CA THR A 55 -6.28 -3.81 -11.28
C THR A 55 -4.93 -3.14 -11.49
N SER A 56 -4.76 -1.88 -11.04
CA SER A 56 -3.50 -1.15 -11.17
C SER A 56 -2.34 -1.71 -10.33
N ILE A 57 -2.64 -2.56 -9.35
CA ILE A 57 -1.67 -3.21 -8.48
C ILE A 57 -1.78 -4.74 -8.51
N ALA A 58 -2.70 -5.28 -9.30
CA ALA A 58 -2.82 -6.70 -9.51
C ALA A 58 -1.50 -7.28 -10.03
N ASN A 59 -1.09 -8.43 -9.49
CA ASN A 59 0.14 -9.15 -9.83
C ASN A 59 1.45 -8.38 -9.60
N LYS A 60 1.44 -7.23 -8.92
CA LYS A 60 2.66 -6.57 -8.47
C LYS A 60 3.16 -7.20 -7.18
N LYS A 61 4.46 -7.51 -7.13
CA LYS A 61 5.11 -7.97 -5.90
C LYS A 61 5.31 -6.77 -4.97
N PHE A 62 4.91 -6.93 -3.72
CA PHE A 62 5.17 -5.96 -2.67
C PHE A 62 6.46 -6.35 -1.93
N PHE A 63 7.33 -5.38 -1.69
CA PHE A 63 8.48 -5.53 -0.81
C PHE A 63 8.18 -4.80 0.49
N LEU A 64 8.42 -5.49 1.61
CA LEU A 64 8.37 -4.89 2.93
C LEU A 64 9.81 -4.70 3.38
N GLU A 65 10.21 -3.45 3.60
CA GLU A 65 11.44 -3.14 4.32
C GLU A 65 11.13 -3.15 5.81
N PHE A 66 11.89 -3.96 6.55
CA PHE A 66 11.83 -4.11 8.00
C PHE A 66 13.13 -3.62 8.62
#